data_AF-A0A523W013-F1
#
_entry.id   AF-A0A523W013-F1
#
_cell.length_a   1.000
_cell.length_b   1.000
_cell.length_c   1.000
_cell.angle_alpha   90.00
_cell.angle_beta   90.00
_cell.angle_gamma   90.00
#
_symmetry.space_group_name_H-M   'P 1'
#
loop_
_entity.id
_entity.type
_entity.pdbx_description
1 polymer ?
#
loop_
_entity_poly.entity_id
_entity_poly.type
_entity_poly.pdbx_seq_one_letter_code
_entity_poly.pdbx_strand_id
1 'polypeptide(L)' 'MKNSDMNSIGYILNPKGDMVETIFWVDFDNKKLRKSFEKVGDLTLKSLKNSVDFLEEGGDAEDYNKKQLMVSP' A
#
# COMPACT_ATOMS: atom_id res chain seq x y z
N MET A 1 11.08 -15.75 -1.15
CA MET A 1 11.55 -14.58 -1.93
C MET A 1 12.82 -14.89 -2.71
N LYS A 2 12.86 -16.02 -3.44
CA LYS A 2 14.02 -16.36 -4.27
C LYS A 2 14.13 -15.32 -5.38
N ASN A 3 15.28 -14.65 -5.51
CA ASN A 3 15.56 -13.55 -6.46
C ASN A 3 14.88 -12.20 -6.14
N SER A 4 14.49 -11.93 -4.89
CA SER A 4 14.08 -10.59 -4.46
C SER A 4 15.14 -9.96 -3.57
N ASP A 5 15.31 -8.63 -3.67
CA ASP A 5 16.10 -7.83 -2.72
C ASP A 5 15.40 -7.66 -1.35
N MET A 6 14.17 -8.17 -1.18
CA MET A 6 13.45 -8.14 0.11
C MET A 6 13.79 -9.37 0.96
N ASN A 7 14.15 -9.13 2.21
CA ASN A 7 14.39 -10.15 3.25
C ASN A 7 13.11 -10.52 3.96
N SER A 8 12.26 -9.53 4.27
CA SER A 8 10.90 -9.73 4.75
C SER A 8 10.00 -8.53 4.43
N ILE A 9 8.68 -8.75 4.44
CA ILE A 9 7.66 -7.72 4.29
C ILE A 9 6.54 -8.03 5.25
N GLY A 10 5.95 -6.99 5.84
CA GLY A 10 4.80 -7.14 6.71
C GLY A 10 3.99 -5.88 6.82
N TYR A 11 2.91 -6.00 7.58
CA TYR A 11 2.01 -4.91 7.88
C TYR A 11 1.52 -5.03 9.32
N ILE A 12 1.10 -3.89 9.87
CA ILE A 12 0.42 -3.79 11.16
C ILE A 12 -0.84 -2.97 10.93
N LEU A 13 -1.98 -3.53 11.31
CA LEU A 13 -3.27 -2.84 11.35
C LEU A 13 -3.64 -2.63 12.81
N ASN A 14 -3.87 -1.38 13.20
CA ASN A 14 -4.20 -1.00 14.56
C ASN A 14 -5.49 -0.17 14.54
N PRO A 15 -6.67 -0.79 14.77
CA PRO A 15 -7.94 -0.09 14.85
C PRO A 15 -7.95 0.94 15.98
N LYS A 16 -8.34 2.18 15.69
CA LYS A 16 -8.44 3.32 16.59
C LYS A 16 -9.81 4.00 16.40
N GLY A 17 -10.83 3.41 17.02
CA GLY A 17 -12.22 3.85 16.83
C GLY A 17 -12.64 3.65 15.38
N ASP A 18 -13.09 4.73 14.73
CA ASP A 18 -13.54 4.72 13.32
C ASP A 18 -12.38 4.80 12.32
N MET A 19 -11.13 4.84 12.80
CA MET A 19 -9.94 4.86 11.95
C MET A 19 -9.12 3.58 12.13
N VAL A 20 -8.35 3.20 11.11
CA VAL A 20 -7.34 2.15 11.22
C VAL A 20 -5.97 2.75 10.91
N GLU A 21 -5.07 2.71 11.89
CA GLU A 21 -3.67 3.03 11.65
C GLU A 21 -3.01 1.84 10.94
N THR A 22 -2.40 2.11 9.79
CA THR A 22 -1.75 1.09 8.95
C THR A 22 -0.27 1.41 8.82
N ILE A 23 0.58 0.43 9.14
CA ILE A 23 2.03 0.52 8.97
C ILE A 23 2.46 -0.62 8.03
N PHE A 24 3.16 -0.28 6.95
CA PHE A 24 3.85 -1.24 6.10
C PHE A 24 5.35 -1.17 6.37
N TRP A 25 6.01 -2.31 6.37
CA TRP A 25 7.45 -2.37 6.51
C TRP A 25 8.03 -3.43 5.58
N VAL A 26 9.24 -3.14 5.09
CA VAL A 26 10.04 -4.04 4.27
C VAL A 26 11.44 -4.04 4.86
N ASP A 27 11.95 -5.23 5.11
CA ASP A 27 13.35 -5.45 5.47
C ASP A 27 14.14 -5.83 4.21
N PHE A 28 15.25 -5.14 3.98
CA PHE A 28 16.09 -5.29 2.79
C PHE A 28 17.49 -4.73 3.05
N ASP A 29 18.52 -5.37 2.48
CA ASP A 29 19.92 -4.94 2.68
C ASP A 29 20.39 -3.89 1.67
N ASN A 30 19.82 -3.92 0.47
CA ASN A 30 20.27 -3.09 -0.64
C ASN A 30 19.79 -1.64 -0.48
N LYS A 31 20.59 -0.82 0.23
CA LYS A 31 20.30 0.59 0.51
C LYS A 31 19.97 1.45 -0.73
N LYS A 32 20.42 1.05 -1.92
CA LYS A 32 20.10 1.75 -3.18
C LYS A 32 18.61 1.72 -3.50
N LEU A 33 17.89 0.72 -2.99
CA LEU A 33 16.46 0.54 -3.22
C LEU A 33 15.58 1.35 -2.26
N ARG A 34 16.15 1.99 -1.23
CA ARG A 34 15.38 2.72 -0.21
C ARG A 34 14.38 3.70 -0.81
N LYS A 35 14.82 4.58 -1.71
CA LYS A 35 13.94 5.57 -2.37
C LYS A 35 12.84 4.90 -3.22
N SER A 36 13.15 3.75 -3.82
CA SER A 36 12.19 3.00 -4.60
C SER A 36 11.12 2.39 -3.69
N PHE A 37 11.53 1.77 -2.58
CA PHE A 37 10.60 1.21 -1.60
C PHE A 37 9.78 2.27 -0.88
N GLU A 38 10.34 3.44 -0.56
CA GLU A 38 9.59 4.59 -0.03
C GLU A 38 8.49 5.01 -1.01
N LYS A 39 8.83 5.21 -2.30
CA LYS A 39 7.85 5.56 -3.34
C LYS A 39 6.76 4.50 -3.53
N VAL A 40 7.13 3.23 -3.53
CA VAL A 40 6.17 2.12 -3.66
C VAL A 40 5.27 2.04 -2.42
N GLY A 41 5.83 2.23 -1.22
CA GLY A 41 5.08 2.28 0.03
C GLY A 41 4.03 3.38 0.03
N ASP A 42 4.39 4.59 -0.40
CA ASP A 42 3.45 5.72 -0.54
C ASP A 42 2.33 5.40 -1.54
N LEU A 43 2.68 4.80 -2.68
CA LEU A 43 1.70 4.41 -3.70
C LEU A 43 0.74 3.33 -3.16
N THR A 44 1.26 2.35 -2.41
CA THR A 44 0.46 1.31 -1.77
C THR A 44 -0.51 1.91 -0.74
N LEU A 45 -0.05 2.82 0.12
CA LEU A 45 -0.89 3.49 1.10
C LEU A 45 -1.98 4.33 0.45
N LYS A 46 -1.64 5.10 -0.59
CA LYS A 46 -2.62 5.89 -1.35
C LYS A 46 -3.67 5.00 -2.03
N SER A 47 -3.24 3.88 -2.60
CA SER A 47 -4.14 2.91 -3.23
C SER A 47 -5.08 2.26 -2.23
N LEU A 48 -4.56 1.86 -1.07
CA LEU A 48 -5.37 1.31 0.01
C LEU A 48 -6.42 2.31 0.47
N LYS A 49 -6.02 3.56 0.73
CA LYS A 49 -6.96 4.63 1.12
C LYS A 49 -8.08 4.79 0.09
N ASN A 50 -7.74 4.95 -1.18
CA ASN A 50 -8.74 5.17 -2.22
C ASN A 50 -9.66 3.96 -2.42
N SER A 51 -9.17 2.75 -2.18
CA SER A 51 -9.99 1.54 -2.20
C SER A 51 -10.96 1.51 -1.03
N VAL A 52 -10.53 1.92 0.17
CA VAL A 52 -11.40 2.00 1.35
C VAL A 52 -12.47 3.07 1.13
N ASP A 53 -12.06 4.28 0.72
CA ASP A 53 -12.99 5.39 0.46
C ASP A 53 -14.07 4.99 -0.57
N PHE A 54 -13.71 4.28 -1.65
CA PHE A 54 -14.67 3.78 -2.64
C PHE A 54 -15.68 2.77 -2.06
N LEU A 55 -15.23 1.88 -1.17
CA LEU A 55 -16.12 0.92 -0.50
C LEU A 55 -17.05 1.61 0.51
N GLU A 56 -16.54 2.63 1.22
CA GLU A 56 -17.34 3.42 2.16
C GLU A 56 -18.42 4.27 1.46
N GLU A 57 -18.17 4.69 0.22
CA GLU A 57 -19.14 5.36 -0.65
C GLU A 57 -20.21 4.39 -1.22
N GLY A 58 -20.12 3.09 -0.91
CA GLY A 58 -21.07 2.06 -1.35
C GLY A 58 -20.71 1.39 -2.67
N GLY A 59 -19.47 1.55 -3.14
CA GLY A 59 -18.95 0.84 -4.32
C GLY A 59 -18.76 -0.66 -4.09
N ASP A 60 -18.82 -1.45 -5.16
CA ASP A 60 -18.56 -2.89 -5.14
C ASP A 60 -17.06 -3.18 -5.35
N ALA A 61 -16.46 -3.96 -4.46
CA ALA A 61 -15.03 -4.31 -4.52
C ALA A 61 -14.59 -4.90 -5.87
N GLU A 62 -15.46 -5.63 -6.55
CA GLU A 62 -15.17 -6.23 -7.87
C GLU A 62 -15.08 -5.18 -8.98
N ASP A 63 -15.73 -4.03 -8.80
CA ASP A 63 -15.73 -2.92 -9.76
C ASP A 63 -14.58 -1.92 -9.52
N TYR A 64 -13.82 -2.09 -8.42
CA TYR A 64 -12.75 -1.16 -8.07
C TYR A 64 -11.58 -1.21 -9.06
N ASN A 65 -11.48 -0.18 -9.91
CA ASN A 65 -10.44 -0.09 -10.92
C ASN A 65 -9.14 0.54 -10.38
N LYS A 66 -8.24 -0.32 -9.88
CA LYS A 66 -6.88 0.04 -9.42
C LYS A 66 -6.05 0.84 -10.44
N LYS A 67 -6.35 0.77 -11.75
CA LYS A 67 -5.59 1.48 -12.79
C LYS A 67 -5.86 2.98 -12.82
N GLN A 68 -6.98 3.47 -12.28
CA GLN A 68 -7.26 4.91 -12.20
C GLN A 68 -6.22 5.66 -11.36
N LEU A 69 -5.51 4.98 -10.45
CA LEU A 69 -4.45 5.54 -9.62
C LEU A 69 -3.09 5.66 -10.33
N MET A 70 -2.88 4.89 -11.41
CA MET A 70 -1.64 4.88 -12.18
C MET A 70 -1.64 5.91 -13.32
N VAL A 71 -2.77 6.57 -13.56
CA VAL A 71 -2.88 7.70 -14.49
C VAL A 71 -2.65 8.97 -13.68
N SER A 72 -1.39 9.32 -13.45
CA SER A 72 -1.06 10.71 -13.13
C SER A 72 -0.94 11.46 -14.47
N PRO A 73 -1.47 12.69 -14.62
CA PRO A 73 -1.09 13.55 -15.74
C PRO A 73 0.41 13.83 -15.77
#